data_AF-A0A8K0UVT7-F1
#
_entry.id   AF-A0A8K0UVT7-F1
#
_cell.length_a   1.000
_cell.length_b   1.000
_cell.length_c   1.000
_cell.angle_alpha   90.00
_cell.angle_beta   90.00
_cell.angle_gamma   90.00
#
_symmetry.space_group_name_H-M   'P 1'
#
loop_
_entity.id
_entity.type
_entity.pdbx_description
1 polymer ?
#
loop_
_entity_poly.entity_id
_entity_poly.type
_entity_poly.pdbx_seq_one_letter_code
_entity_poly.pdbx_strand_id
1 'polypeptide(L)'
;MHSSFLFLTLLCHLVLSTPVDSHGSDFTIALTKRDTPSSEDGPFPLMRDQVESVVSKFANGFQAYYRNTGSVHPLDAMKYEDFKPMKRGSSSVWLSQDPRKTLWQGIVSVGSPPSQFTVDFDTGSSDMYLPGDRCVTGACHGHRLYKPSASVTSKDNNHTFNLSYGDQTAVSGETYLDVVSIGQLVVHDQVFGAASSYSEDDRVEIFNPDGLVGFAFQSLSEFQAPTLVQNLYAQGRISAPIFGFEFNRGQGLLHIGASRAKRPLTYTQVTEQGFWQVAIEAVSVSSITIVQSQAAVIDTGTTVIIAPTSSADQVYAAIPSSRKLGNGFYAIPCSSLPTISLTFSGKPFKVSPALLNLGPLSVEGTANSEGGVPECFGGIVGSDDVQFWVVGDLFLQGVYTEFDFGKNRVGFA
;
A
#
# COMPACT_ATOMS: atom_id res chain seq x y z
N MET A 1 -77.25 19.83 31.92
CA MET A 1 -75.82 20.17 31.78
C MET A 1 -75.09 18.89 31.38
N HIS A 2 -74.26 19.00 30.34
CA HIS A 2 -73.57 17.90 29.64
C HIS A 2 -72.55 17.16 30.52
N SER A 3 -72.35 15.86 30.26
CA SER A 3 -71.03 15.31 29.92
C SER A 3 -71.11 13.82 29.58
N SER A 4 -70.90 13.52 28.29
CA SER A 4 -70.62 12.18 27.78
C SER A 4 -69.11 11.94 27.85
N PHE A 5 -68.66 10.85 28.48
CA PHE A 5 -67.26 10.43 28.44
C PHE A 5 -67.04 9.48 27.26
N LEU A 6 -66.33 9.95 26.24
CA LEU A 6 -65.72 9.10 25.21
C LEU A 6 -64.40 8.53 25.76
N PHE A 7 -64.28 7.22 25.84
CA PHE A 7 -62.97 6.55 25.99
C PHE A 7 -62.40 6.28 24.60
N LEU A 8 -61.36 7.00 24.23
CA LEU A 8 -60.58 6.79 23.00
C LEU A 8 -59.51 5.73 23.28
N THR A 9 -59.69 4.51 22.77
CA THR A 9 -58.65 3.48 22.80
C THR A 9 -57.57 3.79 21.77
N LEU A 10 -56.41 4.24 22.25
CA LEU A 10 -55.21 4.45 21.44
C LEU A 10 -54.55 3.08 21.17
N LEU A 11 -54.74 2.52 19.97
CA LEU A 11 -53.94 1.37 19.52
C LEU A 11 -52.51 1.86 19.24
N CYS A 12 -51.59 1.53 20.13
CA CYS A 12 -50.17 1.72 19.89
C CYS A 12 -49.70 0.58 18.97
N HIS A 13 -49.49 0.89 17.68
CA HIS A 13 -48.82 -0.03 16.76
C HIS A 13 -47.35 -0.17 17.17
N LEU A 14 -47.04 -1.24 17.91
CA LEU A 14 -45.69 -1.75 18.06
C LEU A 14 -45.21 -2.25 16.69
N VAL A 15 -44.45 -1.40 15.98
CA VAL A 15 -43.63 -1.85 14.87
C VAL A 15 -42.47 -2.63 15.48
N LEU A 16 -42.65 -3.95 15.57
CA LEU A 16 -41.53 -4.87 15.76
C LEU A 16 -40.69 -4.80 14.48
N SER A 17 -39.66 -3.96 14.49
CA SER A 17 -38.57 -4.07 13.53
C SER A 17 -37.88 -5.39 13.81
N THR A 18 -38.15 -6.39 12.99
CA THR A 18 -37.29 -7.57 12.90
C THR A 18 -35.87 -7.08 12.64
N PRO A 19 -34.84 -7.56 13.35
CA PRO A 19 -33.47 -7.32 12.92
C PRO A 19 -33.38 -7.83 11.48
N VAL A 20 -33.01 -6.94 10.56
CA VAL A 20 -32.58 -7.37 9.24
C VAL A 20 -31.35 -8.22 9.50
N ASP A 21 -31.46 -9.53 9.25
CA ASP A 21 -30.30 -10.39 9.10
C ASP A 21 -29.45 -9.77 7.99
N SER A 22 -28.46 -8.96 8.37
CA SER A 22 -27.43 -8.51 7.45
C SER A 22 -26.54 -9.72 7.17
N HIS A 23 -26.99 -10.58 6.27
CA HIS A 23 -26.09 -11.49 5.58
C HIS A 23 -24.89 -10.66 5.11
N GLY A 24 -23.66 -11.10 5.48
CA GLY A 24 -22.42 -10.34 5.32
C GLY A 24 -22.39 -9.61 3.97
N SER A 25 -22.27 -8.29 4.03
CA SER A 25 -22.41 -7.43 2.86
C SER A 25 -21.09 -7.32 2.12
N ASP A 26 -21.14 -7.49 0.80
CA ASP A 26 -20.01 -7.22 -0.08
C ASP A 26 -19.99 -5.72 -0.40
N PHE A 27 -18.83 -5.08 -0.37
CA PHE A 27 -18.74 -3.64 -0.58
C PHE A 27 -17.64 -3.23 -1.56
N THR A 28 -17.90 -2.17 -2.33
CA THR A 28 -16.96 -1.59 -3.31
C THR A 28 -16.71 -0.13 -2.97
N ILE A 29 -15.45 0.26 -2.89
CA ILE A 29 -14.99 1.60 -2.53
C ILE A 29 -14.28 2.19 -3.74
N ALA A 30 -14.65 3.42 -4.10
CA ALA A 30 -13.90 4.18 -5.10
C ALA A 30 -12.61 4.72 -4.48
N LEU A 31 -11.51 4.54 -5.21
CA LEU A 31 -10.19 5.07 -4.90
C LEU A 31 -9.84 6.13 -5.92
N THR A 32 -9.10 7.13 -5.48
CA THR A 32 -8.59 8.20 -6.35
C THR A 32 -7.07 8.18 -6.32
N LYS A 33 -6.47 8.39 -7.48
CA LYS A 33 -5.04 8.65 -7.61
C LYS A 33 -4.87 10.15 -7.85
N ARG A 34 -4.34 10.87 -6.87
CA ARG A 34 -4.08 12.31 -7.06
C ARG A 34 -2.73 12.44 -7.75
N ASP A 35 -2.76 12.84 -9.02
CA ASP A 35 -1.59 13.38 -9.71
C ASP A 35 -1.43 14.83 -9.28
N THR A 36 -0.27 15.13 -8.74
CA THR A 36 0.19 16.47 -8.43
C THR A 36 1.01 16.99 -9.63
N PRO A 37 1.02 18.32 -9.89
CA PRO A 37 1.62 18.90 -11.09
C PRO A 37 3.09 18.51 -11.28
N SER A 38 3.56 18.60 -12.53
CA SER A 38 4.93 18.25 -12.90
C SER A 38 5.94 19.23 -12.30
N SER A 39 6.88 18.72 -11.50
CA SER A 39 8.05 19.46 -11.06
C SER A 39 9.08 19.62 -12.19
N GLU A 40 9.81 20.74 -12.19
CA GLU A 40 10.87 21.03 -13.16
C GLU A 40 12.11 20.11 -12.99
N ASP A 41 12.27 19.46 -11.84
CA ASP A 41 13.51 18.74 -11.44
C ASP A 41 13.60 17.25 -11.88
N GLY A 42 12.64 16.75 -12.66
CA GLY A 42 12.66 15.36 -13.17
C GLY A 42 12.45 14.28 -12.07
N PRO A 43 12.29 12.99 -12.43
CA PRO A 43 11.85 11.93 -11.49
C PRO A 43 12.90 11.33 -10.56
N PHE A 44 14.18 11.64 -10.74
CA PHE A 44 15.25 10.83 -10.14
C PHE A 44 15.32 10.86 -8.60
N PRO A 45 15.31 12.03 -7.93
CA PRO A 45 15.42 12.07 -6.47
C PRO A 45 14.23 11.37 -5.79
N LEU A 46 13.03 11.55 -6.34
CA LEU A 46 11.79 10.97 -5.82
C LEU A 46 11.78 9.43 -5.87
N MET A 47 12.31 8.85 -6.95
CA MET A 47 12.34 7.39 -7.09
C MET A 47 13.31 6.74 -6.10
N ARG A 48 14.41 7.42 -5.76
CA ARG A 48 15.37 6.92 -4.75
C ARG A 48 14.74 6.92 -3.36
N ASP A 49 14.13 8.03 -2.95
CA ASP A 49 13.47 8.15 -1.65
C ASP A 49 12.31 7.14 -1.53
N GLN A 50 11.65 6.83 -2.65
CA GLN A 50 10.66 5.76 -2.70
C GLN A 50 11.28 4.38 -2.44
N VAL A 51 12.37 4.02 -3.11
CA VAL A 51 13.04 2.72 -2.88
C VAL A 51 13.49 2.59 -1.43
N GLU A 52 14.13 3.63 -0.88
CA GLU A 52 14.59 3.66 0.52
C GLU A 52 13.42 3.49 1.51
N SER A 53 12.28 4.13 1.24
CA SER A 53 11.05 4.00 2.03
C SER A 53 10.48 2.57 1.97
N VAL A 54 10.46 1.95 0.79
CA VAL A 54 9.97 0.57 0.63
C VAL A 54 10.90 -0.43 1.31
N VAL A 55 12.21 -0.32 1.13
CA VAL A 55 13.21 -1.14 1.83
C VAL A 55 13.01 -1.06 3.34
N SER A 56 12.84 0.16 3.87
CA SER A 56 12.61 0.39 5.29
C SER A 56 11.31 -0.22 5.80
N LYS A 57 10.22 -0.10 5.01
CA LYS A 57 8.94 -0.73 5.31
C LYS A 57 9.08 -2.25 5.44
N PHE A 58 9.78 -2.91 4.52
CA PHE A 58 10.00 -4.35 4.59
C PHE A 58 10.87 -4.76 5.77
N ALA A 59 11.94 -4.01 6.06
CA ALA A 59 12.77 -4.24 7.24
C ALA A 59 11.94 -4.19 8.54
N ASN A 60 11.06 -3.18 8.69
CA ASN A 60 10.16 -3.07 9.84
C ASN A 60 9.18 -4.25 9.91
N GLY A 61 8.58 -4.62 8.78
CA GLY A 61 7.70 -5.78 8.75
C GLY A 61 8.41 -7.08 9.12
N PHE A 62 9.66 -7.31 8.71
CA PHE A 62 10.44 -8.47 9.16
C PHE A 62 10.71 -8.47 10.66
N GLN A 63 11.00 -7.29 11.23
CA GLN A 63 11.19 -7.14 12.67
C GLN A 63 9.89 -7.39 13.45
N ALA A 64 8.76 -6.87 12.98
CA ALA A 64 7.44 -7.15 13.54
C ALA A 64 7.11 -8.64 13.43
N TYR A 65 7.34 -9.24 12.26
CA TYR A 65 7.16 -10.67 12.02
C TYR A 65 7.93 -11.51 13.03
N TYR A 66 9.22 -11.22 13.23
CA TYR A 66 10.04 -11.95 14.20
C TYR A 66 9.51 -11.79 15.62
N ARG A 67 9.17 -10.56 16.04
CA ARG A 67 8.58 -10.30 17.38
C ARG A 67 7.29 -11.06 17.60
N ASN A 68 6.44 -11.17 16.57
CA ASN A 68 5.10 -11.73 16.69
C ASN A 68 5.05 -13.25 16.51
N THR A 69 5.96 -13.82 15.73
CA THR A 69 5.96 -15.25 15.40
C THR A 69 7.10 -16.04 16.07
N GLY A 70 8.13 -15.35 16.57
CA GLY A 70 9.36 -15.96 17.07
C GLY A 70 10.26 -16.57 15.99
N SER A 71 9.94 -16.36 14.71
CA SER A 71 10.69 -16.92 13.56
C SER A 71 11.16 -15.82 12.62
N VAL A 72 12.36 -15.97 12.05
CA VAL A 72 12.87 -15.06 11.02
C VAL A 72 12.08 -15.29 9.73
N HIS A 73 11.61 -14.21 9.10
CA HIS A 73 10.86 -14.31 7.86
C HIS A 73 11.77 -14.83 6.72
N PRO A 74 11.33 -15.74 5.83
CA PRO A 74 12.19 -16.32 4.79
C PRO A 74 12.79 -15.31 3.79
N LEU A 75 12.14 -14.16 3.61
CA LEU A 75 12.64 -13.05 2.78
C LEU A 75 13.58 -12.09 3.52
N ASP A 76 13.73 -12.24 4.82
CA ASP A 76 14.71 -11.51 5.61
C ASP A 76 16.10 -12.13 5.39
N ALA A 77 16.59 -11.99 4.16
CA ALA A 77 17.90 -12.45 3.72
C ALA A 77 19.03 -11.50 4.18
N MET A 78 18.70 -10.40 4.86
CA MET A 78 19.67 -9.64 5.64
C MET A 78 20.08 -10.53 6.81
N LYS A 79 21.27 -11.14 6.70
CA LYS A 79 21.89 -11.81 7.84
C LYS A 79 21.85 -10.82 9.01
N TYR A 80 21.16 -11.21 10.07
CA TYR A 80 20.94 -10.45 11.31
C TYR A 80 22.25 -9.92 11.95
N GLU A 81 23.43 -10.35 11.48
CA GLU A 81 24.76 -9.94 11.92
C GLU A 81 25.33 -8.68 11.21
N ASP A 82 24.72 -8.19 10.13
CA ASP A 82 25.26 -7.08 9.31
C ASP A 82 24.56 -5.72 9.49
N PHE A 83 23.79 -5.51 10.56
CA PHE A 83 23.40 -4.17 11.01
C PHE A 83 24.66 -3.38 11.49
N LYS A 84 25.50 -2.97 10.54
CA LYS A 84 26.41 -1.85 10.73
C LYS A 84 25.55 -0.59 10.66
N PRO A 85 25.59 0.30 11.67
CA PRO A 85 24.97 1.62 11.53
C PRO A 85 25.52 2.25 10.25
N MET A 86 24.60 2.64 9.36
CA MET A 86 24.92 3.22 8.07
C MET A 86 25.92 4.36 8.30
N LYS A 87 27.14 4.22 7.77
CA LYS A 87 28.17 5.26 7.87
C LYS A 87 27.59 6.51 7.22
N ARG A 88 27.69 7.64 7.93
CA ARG A 88 27.31 8.99 7.47
C ARG A 88 27.96 9.28 6.11
N GLY A 89 27.18 9.12 5.05
CA GLY A 89 27.44 9.71 3.76
C GLY A 89 26.98 11.16 3.80
N SER A 90 27.92 12.07 4.05
CA SER A 90 27.70 13.50 3.82
C SER A 90 27.61 13.73 2.31
N SER A 91 26.39 13.86 1.79
CA SER A 91 26.14 14.66 0.61
C SER A 91 24.90 15.50 0.89
N SER A 92 25.14 16.71 1.40
CA SER A 92 24.19 17.81 1.39
C SER A 92 23.82 18.10 -0.06
N VAL A 93 22.66 17.64 -0.49
CA VAL A 93 22.00 18.12 -1.69
C VAL A 93 20.57 18.46 -1.29
N TRP A 94 20.29 19.75 -1.39
CA TRP A 94 19.01 20.38 -1.08
C TRP A 94 17.90 19.74 -1.92
N LEU A 95 16.82 19.31 -1.27
CA LEU A 95 15.61 18.81 -1.91
C LEU A 95 14.64 19.99 -2.04
N SER A 96 14.51 20.54 -3.25
CA SER A 96 13.37 21.37 -3.63
C SER A 96 12.12 20.49 -3.83
N GLN A 97 10.98 21.10 -3.54
CA GLN A 97 9.64 20.52 -3.48
C GLN A 97 9.18 19.85 -4.79
N ASP A 98 8.09 19.06 -4.67
CA ASP A 98 7.14 18.62 -5.72
C ASP A 98 7.28 17.13 -6.22
N PRO A 99 6.21 16.37 -6.57
CA PRO A 99 5.17 15.84 -5.67
C PRO A 99 4.70 14.39 -6.00
N ARG A 100 5.44 13.57 -6.76
CA ARG A 100 4.89 12.37 -7.45
C ARG A 100 4.73 11.08 -6.63
N LYS A 101 4.30 11.15 -5.36
CA LYS A 101 3.71 9.96 -4.73
C LYS A 101 2.23 9.87 -5.10
N THR A 102 1.95 9.06 -6.11
CA THR A 102 0.59 8.83 -6.63
C THR A 102 -0.04 7.61 -5.95
N LEU A 103 -0.12 7.65 -4.61
CA LEU A 103 -0.77 6.59 -3.84
C LEU A 103 -2.28 6.57 -4.12
N TRP A 104 -2.87 5.38 -4.04
CA TRP A 104 -4.31 5.23 -4.15
C TRP A 104 -4.96 5.53 -2.80
N GLN A 105 -5.72 6.61 -2.75
CA GLN A 105 -6.42 6.98 -1.53
C GLN A 105 -7.90 6.59 -1.58
N GLY A 106 -8.39 6.07 -0.47
CA GLY A 106 -9.80 5.89 -0.18
C GLY A 106 -10.21 6.65 1.07
N ILE A 107 -11.46 6.45 1.49
CA ILE A 107 -12.01 7.09 2.69
C ILE A 107 -12.35 6.02 3.72
N VAL A 108 -11.90 6.25 4.95
CA VAL A 108 -12.41 5.56 6.15
C VAL A 108 -13.06 6.58 7.06
N SER A 109 -13.99 6.16 7.91
CA SER A 109 -14.49 7.01 9.00
C SER A 109 -14.16 6.39 10.34
N VAL A 110 -13.75 7.21 11.30
CA VAL A 110 -13.35 6.79 12.63
C VAL A 110 -14.11 7.58 13.69
N GLY A 111 -14.56 6.87 14.72
CA GLY A 111 -15.20 7.46 15.90
C GLY A 111 -16.72 7.55 15.87
N SER A 112 -17.28 8.00 16.99
CA SER A 112 -18.70 8.29 17.17
C SER A 112 -18.88 9.69 17.79
N PRO A 113 -19.37 10.71 17.06
CA PRO A 113 -19.77 10.66 15.65
C PRO A 113 -18.59 10.41 14.69
N PRO A 114 -18.85 9.81 13.51
CA PRO A 114 -17.79 9.43 12.57
C PRO A 114 -17.12 10.65 11.94
N SER A 115 -15.78 10.67 11.99
CA SER A 115 -14.93 11.61 11.26
C SER A 115 -14.26 10.90 10.08
N GLN A 116 -14.38 11.44 8.86
CA GLN A 116 -13.77 10.84 7.66
C GLN A 116 -12.28 11.14 7.55
N PHE A 117 -11.48 10.23 7.04
CA PHE A 117 -10.05 10.41 6.77
C PHE A 117 -9.73 9.86 5.39
N THR A 118 -8.85 10.52 4.64
CA THR A 118 -8.25 9.91 3.45
C THR A 118 -7.13 8.96 3.88
N VAL A 119 -7.08 7.77 3.30
CA VAL A 119 -6.05 6.79 3.65
C VAL A 119 -5.47 6.10 2.44
N ASP A 120 -4.18 5.77 2.50
CA ASP A 120 -3.57 4.78 1.62
C ASP A 120 -3.96 3.37 2.07
N PHE A 121 -4.40 2.53 1.14
CA PHE A 121 -4.68 1.12 1.40
C PHE A 121 -3.47 0.28 1.00
N ASP A 122 -2.70 -0.13 2.01
CA ASP A 122 -1.36 -0.67 1.82
C ASP A 122 -1.32 -2.18 2.11
N THR A 123 -1.14 -2.98 1.06
CA THR A 123 -1.00 -4.45 1.17
C THR A 123 0.40 -4.90 1.57
N GLY A 124 1.37 -4.00 1.68
CA GLY A 124 2.69 -4.30 2.21
C GLY A 124 2.87 -4.00 3.70
N SER A 125 1.82 -3.58 4.42
CA SER A 125 1.85 -3.36 5.88
C SER A 125 0.54 -3.79 6.53
N SER A 126 0.50 -3.84 7.87
CA SER A 126 -0.63 -4.43 8.62
C SER A 126 -1.28 -3.51 9.63
N ASP A 127 -0.65 -2.39 9.95
CA ASP A 127 -1.16 -1.44 10.94
C ASP A 127 -1.97 -0.34 10.26
N MET A 128 -2.96 0.20 10.99
CA MET A 128 -3.65 1.42 10.62
C MET A 128 -3.13 2.56 11.49
N TYR A 129 -2.79 3.71 10.92
CA TYR A 129 -2.49 4.89 11.72
C TYR A 129 -3.01 6.16 11.07
N LEU A 130 -3.42 7.09 11.92
CA LEU A 130 -3.86 8.43 11.58
C LEU A 130 -3.04 9.45 12.40
N PRO A 131 -2.86 10.68 11.92
CA PRO A 131 -2.24 11.73 12.70
C PRO A 131 -3.17 12.06 13.88
N GLY A 132 -2.63 11.98 15.09
CA GLY A 132 -3.33 12.26 16.32
C GLY A 132 -3.41 13.76 16.63
N ASP A 133 -4.24 14.13 17.59
CA ASP A 133 -4.42 15.50 18.05
C ASP A 133 -3.21 16.10 18.77
N ARG A 134 -2.28 15.24 19.21
CA ARG A 134 -0.96 15.61 19.73
C ARG A 134 0.10 15.78 18.65
N CYS A 135 -0.23 15.56 17.37
CA CYS A 135 0.73 15.73 16.31
C CYS A 135 1.01 17.21 16.04
N VAL A 136 2.24 17.63 16.36
CA VAL A 136 2.69 19.03 16.23
C VAL A 136 3.77 19.22 15.16
N THR A 137 4.25 18.13 14.57
CA THR A 137 5.24 18.16 13.49
C THR A 137 4.61 18.71 12.22
N GLY A 138 5.39 19.41 11.41
CA GLY A 138 5.05 19.92 10.09
C GLY A 138 4.30 18.89 9.28
N ALA A 139 4.75 17.63 9.26
CA ALA A 139 4.11 16.45 8.67
C ALA A 139 2.59 16.28 8.90
N CYS A 140 2.02 16.88 9.95
CA CYS A 140 0.59 16.82 10.26
C CYS A 140 -0.19 18.05 9.81
N HIS A 141 0.48 19.10 9.35
CA HIS A 141 -0.13 20.28 8.77
C HIS A 141 -0.92 19.90 7.51
N GLY A 142 -2.13 20.41 7.37
CA GLY A 142 -2.98 20.13 6.20
C GLY A 142 -3.72 18.78 6.25
N HIS A 143 -3.33 17.88 7.14
CA HIS A 143 -4.03 16.62 7.38
C HIS A 143 -5.13 16.77 8.43
N ARG A 144 -6.16 15.92 8.33
CA ARG A 144 -7.17 15.80 9.36
C ARG A 144 -6.65 14.99 10.53
N LEU A 145 -6.75 15.53 11.74
CA LEU A 145 -6.30 14.88 12.95
C LEU A 145 -7.41 14.04 13.61
N TYR A 146 -7.07 12.82 14.03
CA TYR A 146 -7.89 12.03 14.93
C TYR A 146 -7.83 12.61 16.35
N LYS A 147 -9.00 12.92 16.90
CA LYS A 147 -9.17 13.48 18.26
C LYS A 147 -9.90 12.46 19.12
N PRO A 148 -9.20 11.67 19.96
CA PRO A 148 -9.83 10.67 20.84
C PRO A 148 -10.96 11.28 21.68
N SER A 149 -10.74 12.48 22.21
CA SER A 149 -11.70 13.22 23.04
C SER A 149 -13.01 13.61 22.32
N ALA A 150 -13.02 13.59 20.98
CA ALA A 150 -14.19 13.91 20.18
C ALA A 150 -15.07 12.69 19.84
N SER A 151 -14.62 11.48 20.18
CA SER A 151 -15.33 10.22 19.91
C SER A 151 -15.78 9.57 21.22
N VAL A 152 -17.09 9.36 21.39
CA VAL A 152 -17.63 8.69 22.58
C VAL A 152 -17.35 7.18 22.62
N THR A 153 -16.85 6.62 21.52
CA THR A 153 -16.45 5.21 21.40
C THR A 153 -14.95 4.99 21.48
N SER A 154 -14.15 6.08 21.53
CA SER A 154 -12.70 5.98 21.68
C SER A 154 -12.31 5.41 23.04
N LYS A 155 -11.35 4.48 23.04
CA LYS A 155 -10.72 3.93 24.24
C LYS A 155 -9.22 3.94 24.05
N ASP A 156 -8.50 4.49 25.02
CA ASP A 156 -7.04 4.38 25.07
C ASP A 156 -6.65 2.90 25.24
N ASN A 157 -5.74 2.42 24.38
CA ASN A 157 -5.24 1.06 24.44
C ASN A 157 -4.02 0.92 25.38
N ASN A 158 -3.51 2.02 25.96
CA ASN A 158 -2.35 2.07 26.85
C ASN A 158 -1.05 1.49 26.24
N HIS A 159 -0.93 1.51 24.91
CA HIS A 159 0.26 1.07 24.20
C HIS A 159 0.78 2.19 23.31
N THR A 160 2.08 2.46 23.38
CA THR A 160 2.78 3.32 22.43
C THR A 160 3.34 2.48 21.29
N PHE A 161 3.56 3.13 20.15
CA PHE A 161 4.22 2.54 19.01
C PHE A 161 5.31 3.46 18.50
N ASN A 162 6.34 2.86 17.89
CA ASN A 162 7.38 3.58 17.18
C ASN A 162 7.78 2.76 15.95
N LEU A 163 7.37 3.24 14.78
CA LEU A 163 7.76 2.70 13.48
C LEU A 163 8.96 3.51 13.02
N SER A 164 10.18 3.00 13.22
CA SER A 164 11.42 3.65 12.77
C SER A 164 11.87 3.05 11.44
N TYR A 165 12.05 3.86 10.42
CA TYR A 165 12.50 3.47 9.08
C TYR A 165 14.02 3.63 8.95
N GLY A 166 14.65 2.83 8.08
CA GLY A 166 16.10 2.78 7.86
C GLY A 166 16.69 4.08 7.27
N ASP A 167 15.84 4.95 6.72
CA ASP A 167 16.17 6.31 6.30
C ASP A 167 16.18 7.32 7.46
N GLN A 168 16.15 6.83 8.72
CA GLN A 168 16.04 7.60 9.97
C GLN A 168 14.69 8.28 10.17
N THR A 169 13.71 8.03 9.29
CA THR A 169 12.37 8.51 9.56
C THR A 169 11.67 7.67 10.61
N ALA A 170 10.67 8.20 11.31
CA ALA A 170 9.90 7.48 12.30
C ALA A 170 8.49 8.05 12.44
N VAL A 171 7.51 7.17 12.64
CA VAL A 171 6.18 7.53 13.12
C VAL A 171 6.02 6.97 14.52
N SER A 172 5.73 7.84 15.48
CA SER A 172 5.49 7.41 16.86
C SER A 172 4.19 7.97 17.39
N GLY A 173 3.58 7.26 18.33
CA GLY A 173 2.32 7.65 18.90
C GLY A 173 1.78 6.67 19.92
N GLU A 174 0.49 6.81 20.19
CA GLU A 174 -0.29 5.96 21.09
C GLU A 174 -1.34 5.19 20.28
N THR A 175 -1.70 4.00 20.72
CA THR A 175 -2.76 3.21 20.07
C THR A 175 -4.09 3.41 20.80
N TYR A 176 -5.17 3.39 20.03
CA TYR A 176 -6.54 3.53 20.50
C TYR A 176 -7.40 2.41 19.90
N LEU A 177 -8.50 2.08 20.59
CA LEU A 177 -9.61 1.35 20.02
C LEU A 177 -10.73 2.33 19.69
N ASP A 178 -11.31 2.24 18.50
CA ASP A 178 -12.51 2.98 18.17
C ASP A 178 -13.35 2.24 17.11
N VAL A 179 -14.52 2.80 16.78
CA VAL A 179 -15.30 2.35 15.64
C VAL A 179 -14.64 2.85 14.37
N VAL A 180 -14.34 1.94 13.45
CA VAL A 180 -13.81 2.25 12.11
C VAL A 180 -14.80 1.73 11.07
N SER A 181 -15.12 2.56 10.08
CA SER A 181 -15.97 2.17 8.97
C SER A 181 -15.26 2.40 7.63
N ILE A 182 -15.42 1.45 6.71
CA ILE A 182 -15.08 1.62 5.30
C ILE A 182 -16.36 1.48 4.49
N GLY A 183 -16.87 2.61 4.00
CA GLY A 183 -18.20 2.68 3.40
C GLY A 183 -19.28 2.22 4.38
N GLN A 184 -19.98 1.13 4.04
CA GLN A 184 -21.05 0.57 4.89
C GLN A 184 -20.54 -0.50 5.88
N LEU A 185 -19.29 -0.93 5.74
CA LEU A 185 -18.69 -1.94 6.59
C LEU A 185 -18.18 -1.29 7.88
N VAL A 186 -18.66 -1.73 9.04
CA VAL A 186 -18.36 -1.14 10.35
C VAL A 186 -17.71 -2.16 11.27
N VAL A 187 -16.51 -1.85 11.74
CA VAL A 187 -15.76 -2.59 12.75
C VAL A 187 -15.80 -1.83 14.06
N HIS A 188 -16.13 -2.54 15.15
CA HIS A 188 -16.00 -2.00 16.50
C HIS A 188 -14.65 -2.41 17.10
N ASP A 189 -14.14 -1.58 18.01
CA ASP A 189 -12.90 -1.85 18.75
C ASP A 189 -11.70 -2.16 17.83
N GLN A 190 -11.61 -1.48 16.67
CA GLN A 190 -10.42 -1.57 15.82
C GLN A 190 -9.26 -0.87 16.51
N VAL A 191 -8.15 -1.57 16.69
CA VAL A 191 -6.90 -0.99 17.18
C VAL A 191 -6.21 -0.23 16.04
N PHE A 192 -5.84 1.01 16.27
CA PHE A 192 -5.03 1.80 15.34
C PHE A 192 -4.17 2.82 16.08
N GLY A 193 -3.13 3.33 15.42
CA GLY A 193 -2.23 4.34 15.96
C GLY A 193 -2.74 5.76 15.75
N ALA A 194 -2.72 6.57 16.81
CA ALA A 194 -2.78 8.02 16.74
C ALA A 194 -1.36 8.57 16.83
N ALA A 195 -0.78 8.95 15.69
CA ALA A 195 0.59 9.42 15.61
C ALA A 195 0.74 10.80 16.27
N SER A 196 1.70 10.94 17.19
CA SER A 196 2.07 12.22 17.82
C SER A 196 3.27 12.89 17.18
N SER A 197 4.07 12.14 16.41
CA SER A 197 5.23 12.69 15.72
C SER A 197 5.52 11.92 14.44
N TYR A 198 5.94 12.66 13.41
CA TYR A 198 6.64 12.15 12.26
C TYR A 198 8.02 12.80 12.26
N SER A 199 9.07 12.02 12.10
CA SER A 199 10.48 12.42 12.29
C SER A 199 11.01 13.57 11.41
N GLU A 200 10.24 14.11 10.47
CA GLU A 200 10.69 15.19 9.57
C GLU A 200 9.56 16.21 9.35
N ASP A 201 9.86 17.49 9.60
CA ASP A 201 8.93 18.64 9.48
C ASP A 201 8.52 18.93 8.01
N ASP A 202 9.31 18.49 7.02
CA ASP A 202 9.21 18.99 5.63
C ASP A 202 8.60 17.99 4.61
N ARG A 203 8.15 16.79 5.03
CA ARG A 203 7.62 15.75 4.11
C ARG A 203 6.10 15.74 3.94
N VAL A 204 5.38 16.73 4.46
CA VAL A 204 3.90 16.90 4.30
C VAL A 204 3.48 16.83 2.84
N GLU A 205 4.27 17.44 1.96
CA GLU A 205 3.94 17.54 0.54
C GLU A 205 4.11 16.21 -0.22
N ILE A 206 4.61 15.17 0.45
CA ILE A 206 4.99 13.88 -0.16
C ILE A 206 3.99 12.76 0.18
N PHE A 207 3.24 12.83 1.29
CA PHE A 207 2.21 11.84 1.63
C PHE A 207 0.83 12.51 1.64
N ASN A 208 0.10 12.42 0.52
CA ASN A 208 -1.18 13.11 0.35
C ASN A 208 -2.36 12.60 1.22
N PRO A 209 -2.49 11.29 1.53
CA PRO A 209 -3.57 10.81 2.41
C PRO A 209 -3.37 11.27 3.87
N ASP A 210 -4.45 11.40 4.65
CA ASP A 210 -4.36 11.66 6.10
C ASP A 210 -3.57 10.56 6.82
N GLY A 211 -3.77 9.29 6.45
CA GLY A 211 -3.04 8.18 7.05
C GLY A 211 -2.98 6.95 6.18
N LEU A 212 -2.79 5.80 6.82
CA LEU A 212 -2.61 4.51 6.15
C LEU A 212 -3.43 3.44 6.83
N VAL A 213 -3.91 2.48 6.06
CA VAL A 213 -4.54 1.24 6.56
C VAL A 213 -3.84 0.05 5.93
N GLY A 214 -3.19 -0.75 6.76
CA GLY A 214 -2.53 -1.99 6.36
C GLY A 214 -3.52 -3.13 6.04
N PHE A 215 -3.22 -3.85 4.96
CA PHE A 215 -4.00 -4.96 4.40
C PHE A 215 -3.18 -6.26 4.32
N ALA A 216 -1.97 -6.31 4.88
CA ALA A 216 -1.19 -7.53 5.05
C ALA A 216 -1.63 -8.34 6.28
N PHE A 217 -0.82 -9.31 6.71
CA PHE A 217 -1.17 -10.23 7.80
C PHE A 217 -0.86 -9.63 9.17
N GLN A 218 -1.71 -9.90 10.17
CA GLN A 218 -1.48 -9.52 11.58
C GLN A 218 -0.08 -9.86 12.12
N SER A 219 0.59 -10.88 11.59
CA SER A 219 1.97 -11.21 11.95
C SER A 219 2.95 -10.06 11.72
N LEU A 220 2.65 -9.11 10.82
CA LEU A 220 3.43 -7.88 10.63
C LEU A 220 2.91 -6.69 11.46
N SER A 221 1.83 -6.84 12.24
CA SER A 221 1.28 -5.74 13.03
C SER A 221 2.18 -5.41 14.21
N GLU A 222 2.63 -4.17 14.25
CA GLU A 222 3.41 -3.60 15.35
C GLU A 222 2.57 -3.43 16.61
N PHE A 223 1.25 -3.32 16.45
CA PHE A 223 0.29 -3.24 17.55
C PHE A 223 -0.13 -4.62 18.08
N GLN A 224 0.36 -5.70 17.46
CA GLN A 224 -0.05 -7.08 17.74
C GLN A 224 -1.57 -7.30 17.62
N ALA A 225 -2.22 -6.49 16.77
CA ALA A 225 -3.67 -6.46 16.64
C ALA A 225 -4.13 -6.94 15.26
N PRO A 226 -5.33 -7.53 15.15
CA PRO A 226 -5.87 -7.93 13.85
C PRO A 226 -6.04 -6.72 12.92
N THR A 227 -5.78 -6.93 11.62
CA THR A 227 -6.02 -5.90 10.61
C THR A 227 -7.51 -5.66 10.43
N LEU A 228 -7.86 -4.54 9.78
CA LEU A 228 -9.25 -4.15 9.59
C LEU A 228 -10.07 -5.18 8.83
N VAL A 229 -9.52 -5.81 7.80
CA VAL A 229 -10.20 -6.87 7.04
C VAL A 229 -10.40 -8.13 7.89
N GLN A 230 -9.41 -8.50 8.71
CA GLN A 230 -9.54 -9.63 9.62
C GLN A 230 -10.61 -9.38 10.68
N ASN A 231 -10.69 -8.15 11.24
CA ASN A 231 -11.75 -7.77 12.17
C ASN A 231 -13.13 -7.71 11.50
N LEU A 232 -13.23 -7.22 10.26
CA LEU A 232 -14.48 -7.27 9.49
C LEU A 232 -15.00 -8.71 9.39
N TYR A 233 -14.12 -9.66 9.07
CA TYR A 233 -14.50 -11.06 8.98
C TYR A 233 -14.85 -11.66 10.35
N ALA A 234 -14.01 -11.43 11.37
CA ALA A 234 -14.22 -11.94 12.72
C ALA A 234 -15.52 -11.43 13.36
N GLN A 235 -15.95 -10.20 13.03
CA GLN A 235 -17.20 -9.60 13.49
C GLN A 235 -18.40 -9.91 12.56
N GLY A 236 -18.25 -10.83 11.60
CA GLY A 236 -19.33 -11.26 10.70
C GLY A 236 -19.83 -10.17 9.75
N ARG A 237 -19.01 -9.13 9.51
CA ARG A 237 -19.37 -8.00 8.64
C ARG A 237 -19.22 -8.30 7.15
N ILE A 238 -18.34 -9.25 6.81
CA ILE A 238 -18.11 -9.72 5.45
C ILE A 238 -18.24 -11.24 5.38
N SER A 239 -18.71 -11.75 4.24
CA SER A 239 -19.01 -13.17 4.03
C SER A 239 -17.76 -14.03 3.83
N ALA A 240 -16.70 -13.45 3.27
CA ALA A 240 -15.39 -14.08 3.11
C ALA A 240 -14.26 -13.11 3.46
N PRO A 241 -13.12 -13.58 3.99
CA PRO A 241 -11.97 -12.74 4.34
C PRO A 241 -11.12 -12.46 3.10
N ILE A 242 -11.76 -11.90 2.07
CA ILE A 242 -11.13 -11.58 0.79
C ILE A 242 -11.32 -10.11 0.45
N PHE A 243 -10.36 -9.56 -0.26
CA PHE A 243 -10.46 -8.23 -0.85
C PHE A 243 -9.77 -8.20 -2.21
N GLY A 244 -10.09 -7.24 -3.05
CA GLY A 244 -9.43 -7.10 -4.35
C GLY A 244 -9.41 -5.70 -4.87
N PHE A 245 -8.39 -5.39 -5.67
CA PHE A 245 -8.17 -4.09 -6.27
C PHE A 245 -8.36 -4.16 -7.79
N GLU A 246 -9.07 -3.18 -8.33
CA GLU A 246 -9.14 -2.86 -9.75
C GLU A 246 -8.61 -1.44 -9.95
N PHE A 247 -7.44 -1.28 -10.57
CA PHE A 247 -6.90 0.03 -10.91
C PHE A 247 -7.01 0.29 -12.41
N ASN A 248 -7.60 1.42 -12.76
CA ASN A 248 -7.72 1.95 -14.12
C ASN A 248 -7.18 3.38 -14.12
N ARG A 249 -6.70 3.91 -15.25
CA ARG A 249 -6.04 5.24 -15.35
C ARG A 249 -6.73 6.34 -14.50
N GLY A 250 -6.16 6.63 -13.32
CA GLY A 250 -6.64 7.64 -12.35
C GLY A 250 -7.79 7.22 -11.40
N GLN A 251 -8.39 6.05 -11.60
CA GLN A 251 -9.53 5.54 -10.81
C GLN A 251 -9.28 4.11 -10.32
N GLY A 252 -9.48 3.87 -9.03
CA GLY A 252 -9.33 2.55 -8.44
C GLY A 252 -10.62 2.09 -7.79
N LEU A 253 -10.78 0.79 -7.62
CA LEU A 253 -11.83 0.18 -6.82
C LEU A 253 -11.20 -0.79 -5.84
N LEU A 254 -11.57 -0.68 -4.57
CA LEU A 254 -11.31 -1.70 -3.55
C LEU A 254 -12.62 -2.44 -3.28
N HIS A 255 -12.60 -3.75 -3.44
CA HIS A 255 -13.69 -4.66 -3.12
C HIS A 255 -13.36 -5.43 -1.86
N ILE A 256 -14.29 -5.54 -0.92
CA ILE A 256 -14.10 -6.28 0.33
C ILE A 256 -15.28 -7.22 0.53
N GLY A 257 -14.99 -8.46 0.95
CA GLY A 257 -15.99 -9.47 1.29
C GLY A 257 -16.37 -10.41 0.15
N ALA A 258 -16.17 -10.00 -1.11
CA ALA A 258 -16.39 -10.83 -2.28
C ALA A 258 -15.45 -10.54 -3.44
N SER A 259 -15.25 -11.56 -4.28
CA SER A 259 -14.56 -11.43 -5.55
C SER A 259 -15.38 -10.60 -6.52
N ARG A 260 -14.71 -9.70 -7.26
CA ARG A 260 -15.28 -8.91 -8.36
C ARG A 260 -14.52 -9.11 -9.66
N ALA A 261 -13.74 -10.19 -9.76
CA ALA A 261 -13.01 -10.53 -10.96
C ALA A 261 -13.96 -10.73 -12.14
N LYS A 262 -13.75 -9.99 -13.23
CA LYS A 262 -14.52 -10.10 -14.48
C LYS A 262 -14.09 -11.31 -15.33
N ARG A 263 -12.94 -11.91 -15.01
CA ARG A 263 -12.34 -13.06 -15.69
C ARG A 263 -11.88 -14.10 -14.65
N PRO A 264 -11.67 -15.37 -15.04
CA PRO A 264 -11.15 -16.37 -14.12
C PRO A 264 -9.81 -15.97 -13.53
N LEU A 265 -9.72 -16.02 -12.19
CA LEU A 265 -8.52 -15.73 -11.44
C LEU A 265 -7.50 -16.86 -11.60
N THR A 266 -6.25 -16.47 -11.79
CA THR A 266 -5.09 -17.37 -11.65
C THR A 266 -4.53 -17.16 -10.26
N TYR A 267 -4.71 -18.15 -9.39
CA TYR A 267 -4.27 -18.08 -8.00
C TYR A 267 -2.87 -18.65 -7.85
N THR A 268 -2.04 -17.92 -7.13
CA THR A 268 -0.74 -18.37 -6.61
C THR A 268 -0.81 -18.40 -5.08
N GLN A 269 -0.17 -19.39 -4.46
CA GLN A 269 -0.20 -19.55 -3.01
C GLN A 269 0.71 -18.53 -2.33
N VAL A 270 0.26 -18.02 -1.19
CA VAL A 270 1.10 -17.27 -0.27
C VAL A 270 2.04 -18.26 0.41
N THR A 271 3.34 -18.02 0.35
CA THR A 271 4.34 -18.98 0.85
C THR A 271 4.68 -18.77 2.32
N GLU A 272 4.47 -17.57 2.86
CA GLU A 272 4.64 -17.24 4.28
C GLU A 272 3.59 -16.21 4.70
N GLN A 273 2.91 -16.42 5.83
CA GLN A 273 1.86 -15.51 6.31
C GLN A 273 2.47 -14.32 7.05
N GLY A 274 3.13 -13.45 6.29
CA GLY A 274 3.63 -12.14 6.73
C GLY A 274 3.19 -11.09 5.74
N PHE A 275 3.88 -11.05 4.61
CA PHE A 275 3.47 -10.27 3.46
C PHE A 275 2.59 -11.11 2.52
N TRP A 276 1.98 -10.48 1.50
CA TRP A 276 1.41 -11.21 0.36
C TRP A 276 2.52 -11.73 -0.55
N GLN A 277 3.34 -12.64 0.00
CA GLN A 277 4.50 -13.24 -0.63
C GLN A 277 4.07 -14.40 -1.52
N VAL A 278 4.38 -14.31 -2.80
CA VAL A 278 4.06 -15.30 -3.83
C VAL A 278 5.28 -15.62 -4.69
N ALA A 279 5.22 -16.69 -5.48
CA ALA A 279 6.26 -17.01 -6.44
C ALA A 279 5.97 -16.36 -7.81
N ILE A 280 6.97 -15.65 -8.36
CA ILE A 280 7.07 -15.38 -9.80
C ILE A 280 7.83 -16.55 -10.42
N GLU A 281 7.15 -17.33 -11.26
CA GLU A 281 7.76 -18.48 -11.94
C GLU A 281 8.75 -18.04 -13.02
N ALA A 282 8.39 -16.98 -13.76
CA ALA A 282 9.21 -16.43 -14.82
C ALA A 282 8.92 -14.93 -15.04
N VAL A 283 9.99 -14.17 -15.28
CA VAL A 283 9.96 -12.83 -15.87
C VAL A 283 10.46 -12.95 -17.29
N SER A 284 9.66 -12.48 -18.25
CA SER A 284 9.98 -12.60 -19.67
C SER A 284 9.99 -11.26 -20.38
N VAL A 285 10.93 -11.08 -21.32
CA VAL A 285 11.00 -9.94 -22.24
C VAL A 285 10.79 -10.46 -23.66
N SER A 286 9.78 -9.97 -24.37
CA SER A 286 9.40 -10.44 -25.71
C SER A 286 9.21 -11.97 -25.80
N SER A 287 8.64 -12.58 -24.76
CA SER A 287 8.44 -14.03 -24.58
C SER A 287 9.70 -14.86 -24.27
N ILE A 288 10.88 -14.25 -24.21
CA ILE A 288 12.09 -14.91 -23.74
C ILE A 288 12.13 -14.81 -22.22
N THR A 289 12.21 -15.95 -21.54
CA THR A 289 12.37 -15.97 -20.09
C THR A 289 13.76 -15.48 -19.70
N ILE A 290 13.81 -14.47 -18.86
CA ILE A 290 15.02 -13.79 -18.41
C ILE A 290 15.35 -14.17 -16.97
N VAL A 291 14.36 -14.13 -16.08
CA VAL A 291 14.51 -14.49 -14.67
C VAL A 291 13.50 -15.58 -14.35
N GLN A 292 13.88 -16.54 -13.51
CA GLN A 292 13.02 -17.64 -13.08
C GLN A 292 13.00 -17.76 -11.56
N SER A 293 11.92 -18.33 -11.04
CA SER A 293 11.79 -18.77 -9.65
C SER A 293 12.20 -17.69 -8.63
N GLN A 294 11.48 -16.58 -8.61
CA GLN A 294 11.71 -15.46 -7.70
C GLN A 294 10.59 -15.38 -6.67
N ALA A 295 10.93 -15.04 -5.44
CA ALA A 295 9.92 -14.59 -4.49
C ALA A 295 9.51 -13.15 -4.80
N ALA A 296 8.23 -12.85 -4.59
CA ALA A 296 7.67 -11.53 -4.79
C ALA A 296 6.66 -11.18 -3.70
N VAL A 297 6.64 -9.93 -3.25
CA VAL A 297 5.55 -9.38 -2.46
C VAL A 297 4.68 -8.51 -3.37
N ILE A 298 3.38 -8.71 -3.31
CA ILE A 298 2.40 -7.89 -4.03
C ILE A 298 2.00 -6.71 -3.13
N ASP A 299 2.29 -5.48 -3.55
CA ASP A 299 2.26 -4.31 -2.67
C ASP A 299 1.66 -3.05 -3.35
N THR A 300 0.42 -2.73 -3.00
CA THR A 300 -0.33 -1.52 -3.40
C THR A 300 0.28 -0.23 -2.86
N GLY A 301 1.04 -0.27 -1.76
CA GLY A 301 1.73 0.89 -1.20
C GLY A 301 3.02 1.25 -1.93
N THR A 302 3.38 0.51 -2.98
CA THR A 302 4.58 0.74 -3.80
C THR A 302 4.20 1.15 -5.22
N THR A 303 4.68 2.31 -5.68
CA THR A 303 4.43 2.81 -7.05
C THR A 303 5.12 1.96 -8.12
N VAL A 304 6.41 1.65 -7.94
CA VAL A 304 7.28 1.01 -8.96
C VAL A 304 7.33 -0.51 -8.79
N ILE A 305 8.06 -1.21 -9.67
CA ILE A 305 8.48 -2.58 -9.40
C ILE A 305 9.91 -2.51 -8.86
N ILE A 306 10.17 -3.09 -7.69
CA ILE A 306 11.53 -3.21 -7.16
C ILE A 306 11.98 -4.66 -7.32
N ALA A 307 13.22 -4.88 -7.75
CA ALA A 307 13.79 -6.20 -7.90
C ALA A 307 15.24 -6.20 -7.38
N PRO A 308 15.82 -7.38 -7.06
CA PRO A 308 17.26 -7.48 -6.85
C PRO A 308 18.00 -6.88 -8.05
N THR A 309 19.03 -6.08 -7.83
CA THR A 309 19.74 -5.38 -8.93
C THR A 309 20.21 -6.35 -10.02
N SER A 310 20.63 -7.55 -9.64
CA SER A 310 21.03 -8.62 -10.57
C SER A 310 19.88 -9.08 -11.48
N SER A 311 18.65 -9.10 -10.99
CA SER A 311 17.46 -9.43 -11.78
C SER A 311 17.05 -8.27 -12.67
N ALA A 312 17.07 -7.04 -12.16
CA ALA A 312 16.80 -5.85 -12.96
C ALA A 312 17.82 -5.69 -14.11
N ASP A 313 19.12 -5.87 -13.83
CA ASP A 313 20.20 -5.84 -14.83
C ASP A 313 19.94 -6.83 -15.97
N GLN A 314 19.50 -8.05 -15.67
CA GLN A 314 19.15 -9.06 -16.69
C GLN A 314 17.95 -8.64 -17.53
N VAL A 315 16.90 -8.09 -16.90
CA VAL A 315 15.71 -7.61 -17.61
C VAL A 315 16.08 -6.49 -18.57
N TYR A 316 16.84 -5.48 -18.13
CA TYR A 316 17.23 -4.37 -18.99
C TYR A 316 18.25 -4.79 -20.06
N ALA A 317 19.16 -5.73 -19.78
CA ALA A 317 20.05 -6.29 -20.81
C ALA A 317 19.29 -6.94 -21.99
N ALA A 318 18.06 -7.40 -21.76
CA ALA A 318 17.18 -7.94 -22.81
C ALA A 318 16.33 -6.86 -23.52
N ILE A 319 16.41 -5.60 -23.11
CA ILE A 319 15.68 -4.47 -23.71
C ILE A 319 16.65 -3.70 -24.64
N PRO A 320 16.41 -3.71 -25.97
CA PRO A 320 17.23 -2.95 -26.90
C PRO A 320 17.27 -1.46 -26.55
N SER A 321 18.47 -0.86 -26.66
CA SER A 321 18.70 0.55 -26.37
C SER A 321 18.39 0.98 -24.94
N SER A 322 18.26 0.04 -24.00
CA SER A 322 18.29 0.38 -22.58
C SER A 322 19.74 0.55 -22.09
N ARG A 323 19.94 1.28 -21.00
CA ARG A 323 21.25 1.41 -20.35
C ARG A 323 21.12 1.64 -18.85
N LYS A 324 22.13 1.21 -18.11
CA LYS A 324 22.21 1.43 -16.66
C LYS A 324 22.56 2.90 -16.38
N LEU A 325 21.82 3.52 -15.46
CA LEU A 325 22.07 4.89 -14.97
C LEU A 325 22.92 4.90 -13.69
N GLY A 326 22.99 3.76 -12.99
CA GLY A 326 23.61 3.65 -11.67
C GLY A 326 22.56 3.63 -10.56
N ASN A 327 22.97 3.24 -9.34
CA ASN A 327 22.11 3.19 -8.15
C ASN A 327 20.77 2.45 -8.35
N GLY A 328 20.77 1.38 -9.17
CA GLY A 328 19.55 0.61 -9.46
C GLY A 328 18.61 1.21 -10.50
N PHE A 329 18.95 2.33 -11.13
CA PHE A 329 18.12 2.97 -12.15
C PHE A 329 18.58 2.65 -13.57
N TYR A 330 17.63 2.70 -14.51
CA TYR A 330 17.83 2.34 -15.91
C TYR A 330 17.10 3.32 -16.83
N ALA A 331 17.72 3.59 -17.97
CA ALA A 331 17.13 4.30 -19.08
C ALA A 331 16.55 3.29 -20.08
N ILE A 332 15.43 3.64 -20.69
CA ILE A 332 14.73 2.89 -21.72
C ILE A 332 14.33 3.82 -22.88
N PRO A 333 14.15 3.32 -24.10
CA PRO A 333 13.56 4.12 -25.16
C PRO A 333 12.11 4.49 -24.80
N CYS A 334 11.77 5.78 -24.85
CA CYS A 334 10.48 6.29 -24.40
C CYS A 334 9.27 5.69 -25.16
N SER A 335 9.45 5.31 -26.43
CA SER A 335 8.36 4.94 -27.33
C SER A 335 8.39 3.47 -27.82
N SER A 336 9.44 2.71 -27.50
CA SER A 336 9.65 1.37 -28.09
C SER A 336 10.06 0.32 -27.04
N LEU A 337 9.23 0.15 -26.02
CA LEU A 337 9.42 -0.87 -24.99
C LEU A 337 8.92 -2.25 -25.45
N PRO A 338 9.74 -3.31 -25.31
CA PRO A 338 9.26 -4.69 -25.51
C PRO A 338 8.23 -5.08 -24.46
N THR A 339 7.46 -6.13 -24.74
CA THR A 339 6.52 -6.68 -23.75
C THR A 339 7.29 -7.34 -22.62
N ILE A 340 7.07 -6.85 -21.39
CA ILE A 340 7.53 -7.51 -20.17
C ILE A 340 6.34 -8.25 -19.56
N SER A 341 6.55 -9.47 -19.06
CA SER A 341 5.50 -10.24 -18.40
C SER A 341 6.01 -10.94 -17.15
N LEU A 342 5.19 -10.93 -16.11
CA LEU A 342 5.38 -11.71 -14.88
C LEU A 342 4.48 -12.94 -14.94
N THR A 343 5.04 -14.12 -14.74
CA THR A 343 4.31 -15.39 -14.82
C THR A 343 3.98 -15.89 -13.43
N PHE A 344 2.69 -16.08 -13.17
CA PHE A 344 2.16 -16.63 -11.92
C PHE A 344 1.36 -17.87 -12.25
N SER A 345 1.70 -19.01 -11.64
CA SER A 345 0.98 -20.29 -11.79
C SER A 345 0.74 -20.67 -13.26
N GLY A 346 1.79 -20.61 -14.07
CA GLY A 346 1.80 -20.95 -15.49
C GLY A 346 1.20 -19.90 -16.43
N LYS A 347 0.64 -18.79 -15.92
CA LYS A 347 0.02 -17.75 -16.75
C LYS A 347 0.83 -16.45 -16.76
N PRO A 348 1.24 -15.95 -17.94
CA PRO A 348 1.93 -14.66 -18.05
C PRO A 348 0.94 -13.49 -17.96
N PHE A 349 1.28 -12.51 -17.14
CA PHE A 349 0.58 -11.23 -17.01
C PHE A 349 1.51 -10.11 -17.49
N LYS A 350 1.03 -9.33 -18.46
CA LYS A 350 1.83 -8.26 -19.09
C LYS A 350 1.89 -7.04 -18.17
N VAL A 351 3.09 -6.49 -17.97
CA VAL A 351 3.24 -5.15 -17.41
C VAL A 351 2.99 -4.14 -18.52
N SER A 352 2.20 -3.10 -18.26
CA SER A 352 1.90 -2.07 -19.25
C SER A 352 3.18 -1.31 -19.64
N PRO A 353 3.59 -1.30 -20.92
CA PRO A 353 4.77 -0.54 -21.36
C PRO A 353 4.65 0.96 -21.06
N ALA A 354 3.43 1.51 -21.13
CA ALA A 354 3.19 2.91 -20.82
C ALA A 354 3.44 3.25 -19.34
N LEU A 355 3.26 2.29 -18.43
CA LEU A 355 3.50 2.46 -16.99
C LEU A 355 4.97 2.24 -16.63
N LEU A 356 5.67 1.39 -17.38
CA LEU A 356 7.12 1.21 -17.23
C LEU A 356 7.94 2.43 -17.68
N ASN A 357 7.33 3.37 -18.39
CA ASN A 357 7.91 4.65 -18.73
C ASN A 357 7.55 5.70 -17.66
N LEU A 358 8.54 6.08 -16.84
CA LEU A 358 8.37 7.04 -15.75
C LEU A 358 8.66 8.50 -16.14
N GLY A 359 8.77 8.75 -17.44
CA GLY A 359 9.02 10.08 -18.01
C GLY A 359 10.45 10.27 -18.50
N PRO A 360 10.70 11.38 -19.23
CA PRO A 360 11.95 11.63 -19.90
C PRO A 360 13.10 11.84 -18.91
N LEU A 361 14.31 11.47 -19.33
CA LEU A 361 15.54 11.89 -18.67
C LEU A 361 15.78 13.36 -18.96
N SER A 362 15.53 14.25 -17.99
CA SER A 362 15.97 15.65 -18.04
C SER A 362 17.46 15.71 -17.70
N VAL A 363 18.32 15.53 -18.69
CA VAL A 363 19.76 15.74 -18.51
C VAL A 363 20.10 17.11 -19.09
N GLU A 364 20.38 18.08 -18.21
CA GLU A 364 21.04 19.31 -18.62
C GLU A 364 22.35 18.96 -19.35
N GLY A 365 22.49 19.40 -20.60
CA GLY A 365 23.74 19.29 -21.36
C GLY A 365 23.90 18.04 -22.23
N THR A 366 23.00 17.05 -22.19
CA THR A 366 22.88 16.12 -23.32
C THR A 366 21.79 16.63 -24.24
N ALA A 367 22.21 17.41 -25.24
CA ALA A 367 21.43 17.54 -26.44
C ALA A 367 20.89 16.14 -26.80
N ASN A 368 19.60 16.08 -27.13
CA ASN A 368 19.16 15.15 -28.16
C ASN A 368 20.15 15.34 -29.31
N SER A 369 21.22 14.54 -29.34
CA SER A 369 22.14 14.53 -30.46
C SER A 369 21.26 14.31 -31.67
N GLU A 370 21.21 15.26 -32.59
CA GLU A 370 20.30 15.25 -33.74
C GLU A 370 20.26 13.83 -34.35
N GLY A 371 19.18 13.07 -34.08
CA GLY A 371 19.03 11.66 -34.47
C GLY A 371 18.96 10.59 -33.36
N GLY A 372 19.09 10.93 -32.07
CA GLY A 372 18.94 9.98 -30.95
C GLY A 372 17.49 9.63 -30.59
N VAL A 373 17.24 8.42 -30.11
CA VAL A 373 15.93 8.00 -29.59
C VAL A 373 15.73 8.61 -28.20
N PRO A 374 14.61 9.32 -27.92
CA PRO A 374 14.34 9.86 -26.59
C PRO A 374 14.37 8.77 -25.52
N GLU A 375 15.06 9.04 -24.41
CA GLU A 375 15.23 8.11 -23.30
C GLU A 375 14.40 8.52 -22.08
N CYS A 376 13.84 7.52 -21.41
CA CYS A 376 12.96 7.66 -20.27
C CYS A 376 13.43 6.78 -19.11
N PHE A 377 13.02 7.10 -17.89
CA PHE A 377 13.27 6.25 -16.73
C PHE A 377 12.43 4.97 -16.80
N GLY A 378 13.08 3.83 -16.55
CA GLY A 378 12.44 2.53 -16.46
C GLY A 378 11.76 2.30 -15.10
N GLY A 379 10.59 1.68 -15.13
CA GLY A 379 9.75 1.42 -13.95
C GLY A 379 10.13 0.20 -13.10
N ILE A 380 11.08 -0.61 -13.54
CA ILE A 380 11.69 -1.67 -12.72
C ILE A 380 12.98 -1.09 -12.13
N VAL A 381 13.06 -0.99 -10.81
CA VAL A 381 14.19 -0.42 -10.09
C VAL A 381 14.95 -1.55 -9.40
N GLY A 382 16.28 -1.54 -9.52
CA GLY A 382 17.17 -2.44 -8.82
C GLY A 382 17.44 -1.95 -7.40
N SER A 383 17.46 -2.85 -6.42
CA SER A 383 18.02 -2.57 -5.10
C SER A 383 18.69 -3.83 -4.57
N ASP A 384 19.87 -3.69 -3.99
CA ASP A 384 20.59 -4.80 -3.35
C ASP A 384 20.10 -5.04 -1.91
N ASP A 385 19.35 -4.08 -1.35
CA ASP A 385 18.77 -4.17 -0.01
C ASP A 385 17.50 -5.04 0.03
N VAL A 386 16.96 -5.42 -1.14
CA VAL A 386 15.90 -6.43 -1.28
C VAL A 386 16.39 -7.60 -2.12
N GLN A 387 16.20 -8.81 -1.60
CA GLN A 387 16.54 -10.07 -2.28
C GLN A 387 15.31 -10.76 -2.90
N PHE A 388 14.22 -10.02 -3.05
CA PHE A 388 12.95 -10.44 -3.60
C PHE A 388 12.34 -9.30 -4.42
N TRP A 389 11.31 -9.61 -5.21
CA TRP A 389 10.60 -8.62 -6.01
C TRP A 389 9.50 -7.93 -5.18
N VAL A 390 9.36 -6.62 -5.29
CA VAL A 390 8.18 -5.88 -4.84
C VAL A 390 7.39 -5.51 -6.08
N VAL A 391 6.21 -6.10 -6.22
CA VAL A 391 5.34 -5.92 -7.39
C VAL A 391 4.28 -4.89 -7.03
N GLY A 392 4.59 -3.64 -7.37
CA GLY A 392 3.75 -2.50 -7.08
C GLY A 392 2.78 -2.09 -8.19
N ASP A 393 2.27 -0.87 -8.04
CA ASP A 393 1.25 -0.23 -8.87
C ASP A 393 1.47 -0.33 -10.38
N LEU A 394 2.71 -0.29 -10.88
CA LEU A 394 2.95 -0.39 -12.34
C LEU A 394 2.42 -1.70 -12.92
N PHE A 395 2.48 -2.79 -12.14
CA PHE A 395 1.89 -4.06 -12.51
C PHE A 395 0.39 -4.09 -12.19
N LEU A 396 0.01 -3.63 -11.00
CA LEU A 396 -1.38 -3.71 -10.52
C LEU A 396 -2.36 -2.88 -11.38
N GLN A 397 -1.88 -1.80 -12.02
CA GLN A 397 -2.65 -0.93 -12.94
C GLN A 397 -3.01 -1.54 -14.31
N GLY A 398 -3.10 -2.86 -14.41
CA GLY A 398 -3.64 -3.55 -15.58
C GLY A 398 -4.16 -4.95 -15.27
N VAL A 399 -4.21 -5.30 -13.99
CA VAL A 399 -4.49 -6.65 -13.51
C VAL A 399 -5.42 -6.54 -12.31
N TYR A 400 -6.60 -7.17 -12.40
CA TYR A 400 -7.43 -7.31 -11.22
C TYR A 400 -6.70 -8.24 -10.24
N THR A 401 -6.49 -7.78 -9.01
CA THR A 401 -5.71 -8.50 -8.01
C THR A 401 -6.57 -8.77 -6.78
N GLU A 402 -6.76 -10.04 -6.43
CA GLU A 402 -7.50 -10.50 -5.26
C GLU A 402 -6.56 -11.10 -4.23
N PHE A 403 -6.83 -10.80 -2.97
CA PHE A 403 -6.11 -11.28 -1.81
C PHE A 403 -7.08 -12.06 -0.94
N ASP A 404 -6.74 -13.32 -0.65
CA ASP A 404 -7.62 -14.27 0.03
C ASP A 404 -6.94 -14.80 1.28
N PHE A 405 -7.25 -14.20 2.44
CA PHE A 405 -6.72 -14.66 3.73
C PHE A 405 -7.20 -16.07 4.06
N GLY A 406 -8.43 -16.43 3.67
CA GLY A 406 -9.05 -17.71 4.02
C GLY A 406 -8.35 -18.90 3.37
N LYS A 407 -7.73 -18.69 2.21
CA LYS A 407 -6.99 -19.72 1.47
C LYS A 407 -5.52 -19.40 1.24
N ASN A 408 -4.99 -18.36 1.89
CA ASN A 408 -3.60 -17.91 1.79
C ASN A 408 -3.11 -17.85 0.33
N ARG A 409 -3.73 -17.01 -0.48
CA ARG A 409 -3.41 -16.94 -1.92
C ARG A 409 -3.70 -15.55 -2.50
N VAL A 410 -3.01 -15.23 -3.59
CA VAL A 410 -3.27 -14.04 -4.41
C VAL A 410 -3.75 -14.49 -5.79
N GLY A 411 -4.80 -13.86 -6.30
CA GLY A 411 -5.40 -14.15 -7.60
C GLY A 411 -5.24 -12.98 -8.59
N PHE A 412 -4.92 -13.29 -9.85
CA PHE A 412 -4.73 -12.30 -10.91
C PHE A 412 -5.66 -12.57 -12.12
N ALA A 413 -6.27 -11.54 -12.72
CA ALA A 413 -7.21 -11.66 -13.85
C ALA A 413 -7.16 -10.55 -14.91
#